data_AF-A0A945MJE9-F1
#
_entry.id   AF-A0A945MJE9-F1
#
_cell.length_a   1.000
_cell.length_b   1.000
_cell.length_c   1.000
_cell.angle_alpha   90.00
_cell.angle_beta   90.00
_cell.angle_gamma   90.00
#
_symmetry.space_group_name_H-M   'P 1'
#
loop_
_entity.id
_entity.type
_entity.pdbx_description
1 polymer ?
#
loop_
_entity_poly.entity_id
_entity_poly.type
_entity_poly.pdbx_seq_one_letter_code
_entity_poly.pdbx_strand_id
1 'polypeptide(L)'
;MEKMEKTSEADILWQELRQVCEQSIELAQDLGRHLQRGVAGPQLQPLLEESAELVGHLRGGIRNLASRGEKIDSAEREQLLARMRVLLQLEEQNHAQLGSKGVRLNTPQSYRYNPGSRARQNRPAPTESNRI
;
A
#
# COMPACT_ATOMS: atom_id res chain seq x y z
N MET A 1 27.53 32.79 -6.23
CA MET A 1 26.41 32.64 -5.28
C MET A 1 25.62 31.42 -5.71
N GLU A 2 25.94 30.28 -5.10
CA GLU A 2 25.23 29.02 -5.32
C GLU A 2 23.78 29.18 -4.83
N LYS A 3 22.82 29.00 -5.75
CA LYS A 3 21.42 28.81 -5.37
C LYS A 3 21.33 27.42 -4.75
N MET A 4 21.50 27.32 -3.44
CA MET A 4 21.06 26.14 -2.69
C MET A 4 19.54 26.05 -2.89
N GLU A 5 19.12 25.20 -3.82
CA GLU A 5 17.74 24.72 -3.91
C GLU A 5 17.38 24.14 -2.55
N LYS A 6 16.56 24.87 -1.79
CA LYS A 6 15.84 24.31 -0.66
C LYS A 6 14.81 23.35 -1.25
N THR A 7 15.20 22.10 -1.45
CA THR A 7 14.25 21.01 -1.62
C THR A 7 13.30 21.05 -0.44
N SER A 8 12.00 21.20 -0.72
CA SER A 8 10.99 21.21 0.31
C SER A 8 10.99 19.86 1.02
N GLU A 9 10.66 19.82 2.31
CA GLU A 9 10.44 18.56 3.03
C GLU A 9 9.41 17.68 2.30
N ALA A 10 8.43 18.32 1.64
CA ALA A 10 7.45 17.64 0.79
C ALA A 10 8.09 16.97 -0.44
N ASP A 11 9.08 17.60 -1.06
CA ASP A 11 9.82 17.03 -2.20
C ASP A 11 10.62 15.82 -1.76
N ILE A 12 11.25 15.89 -0.58
CA ILE A 12 12.01 14.78 0.00
C ILE A 12 11.08 13.59 0.26
N LEU A 13 9.96 13.81 0.96
CA LEU A 13 8.97 12.76 1.24
C LEU A 13 8.38 12.15 -0.04
N TRP A 14 8.20 12.97 -1.09
CA TRP A 14 7.70 12.51 -2.37
C TRP A 14 8.73 11.66 -3.12
N GLN A 15 10.00 12.06 -3.13
CA GLN A 15 11.09 11.29 -3.72
C GLN A 15 11.29 9.96 -2.99
N GLU A 16 11.25 9.98 -1.65
CA GLU A 16 11.27 8.76 -0.83
C GLU A 16 10.12 7.81 -1.20
N LEU A 17 8.90 8.34 -1.33
CA LEU A 17 7.75 7.51 -1.70
C LEU A 17 7.90 6.89 -3.10
N ARG A 18 8.46 7.65 -4.06
CA ARG A 18 8.76 7.15 -5.40
C ARG A 18 9.80 6.04 -5.36
N GLN A 19 10.88 6.23 -4.61
CA GLN A 19 11.94 5.25 -4.46
C GLN A 19 11.44 3.95 -3.82
N VAL A 20 10.69 4.04 -2.73
CA VAL A 20 10.11 2.86 -2.08
C VAL A 20 9.15 2.13 -3.04
N CYS A 21 8.41 2.87 -3.88
CA CYS A 21 7.53 2.25 -4.87
C CYS A 21 8.30 1.48 -5.94
N GLU A 22 9.43 2.01 -6.39
CA GLU A 22 10.32 1.36 -7.36
C GLU A 22 10.95 0.10 -6.76
N GLN A 23 11.50 0.19 -5.55
CA GLN A 23 12.04 -0.95 -4.81
C GLN A 23 10.99 -2.06 -4.59
N SER A 24 9.76 -1.67 -4.24
CA SER A 24 8.65 -2.63 -4.08
C SER A 24 8.34 -3.36 -5.39
N ILE A 25 8.38 -2.66 -6.52
CA ILE A 25 8.14 -3.26 -7.84
C ILE A 25 9.25 -4.25 -8.20
N GLU A 26 10.51 -3.86 -8.00
CA GLU A 26 11.66 -4.73 -8.27
C GLU A 26 11.59 -6.02 -7.43
N LEU A 27 11.29 -5.88 -6.14
CA LEU A 27 11.15 -7.01 -5.24
C LEU A 27 9.95 -7.90 -5.61
N ALA A 28 8.81 -7.32 -5.97
CA ALA A 28 7.64 -8.08 -6.41
C ALA A 28 7.91 -8.85 -7.72
N GLN A 29 8.67 -8.26 -8.65
CA GLN A 29 9.12 -8.97 -9.85
C GLN A 29 10.06 -10.11 -9.51
N ASP A 30 11.01 -9.89 -8.60
CA ASP A 30 11.96 -10.93 -8.21
C ASP A 30 11.28 -12.09 -7.49
N LEU A 31 10.38 -11.79 -6.55
CA LEU A 31 9.53 -12.78 -5.90
C LEU A 31 8.75 -13.60 -6.94
N GLY A 32 8.16 -12.95 -7.94
CA GLY A 32 7.47 -13.62 -9.04
C GLY A 32 8.39 -14.57 -9.83
N ARG A 33 9.65 -14.18 -10.09
CA ARG A 33 10.65 -15.06 -10.72
C ARG A 33 10.98 -16.26 -9.85
N HIS A 34 11.18 -16.07 -8.55
CA HIS A 34 11.44 -17.17 -7.61
C HIS A 34 10.24 -18.13 -7.51
N LEU A 35 9.02 -17.59 -7.50
CA LEU A 35 7.79 -18.38 -7.52
C LEU A 35 7.65 -19.20 -8.79
N GLN A 36 7.87 -18.61 -9.96
CA GLN A 36 7.87 -19.34 -11.24
C GLN A 36 8.91 -20.46 -11.28
N ARG A 37 10.07 -20.27 -10.65
CA ARG A 37 11.15 -21.26 -10.58
C ARG A 37 10.94 -22.40 -9.60
N GLY A 38 9.87 -22.39 -8.81
CA GLY A 38 9.63 -23.48 -7.86
C GLY A 38 10.34 -23.32 -6.51
N VAL A 39 10.87 -22.14 -6.20
CA VAL A 39 11.63 -21.89 -4.96
C VAL A 39 10.78 -22.19 -3.73
N ALA A 40 11.37 -22.90 -2.77
CA ALA A 40 10.67 -23.37 -1.58
C ALA A 40 10.35 -22.22 -0.61
N GLY A 41 9.26 -22.35 0.14
CA GLY A 41 8.78 -21.35 1.10
C GLY A 41 9.85 -20.74 2.02
N PRO A 42 10.76 -21.51 2.64
CA PRO A 42 11.81 -20.94 3.52
C PRO A 42 12.77 -19.99 2.81
N GLN A 43 13.00 -20.18 1.51
CA GLN A 43 13.86 -19.30 0.70
C GLN A 43 13.11 -18.05 0.21
N LEU A 44 11.78 -18.09 0.19
CA LEU A 44 10.92 -16.95 -0.14
C LEU A 44 10.62 -16.07 1.06
N GLN A 45 10.68 -16.62 2.29
CA GLN A 45 10.40 -15.91 3.52
C GLN A 45 11.12 -14.54 3.64
N PRO A 46 12.44 -14.42 3.44
CA PRO A 46 13.10 -13.12 3.54
C PRO A 46 12.57 -12.09 2.52
N LEU A 47 12.26 -12.52 1.31
CA LEU A 47 11.70 -11.65 0.27
C LEU A 47 10.26 -11.21 0.60
N LEU A 48 9.48 -12.08 1.24
CA LEU A 48 8.12 -11.76 1.67
C LEU A 48 8.12 -10.79 2.87
N GLU A 49 9.07 -10.94 3.80
CA GLU A 49 9.26 -10.03 4.93
C GLU A 49 9.67 -8.63 4.44
N GLU A 50 10.64 -8.56 3.52
CA GLU A 50 11.09 -7.31 2.91
C GLU A 50 9.94 -6.64 2.11
N SER A 51 9.13 -7.41 1.38
CA SER A 51 7.97 -6.86 0.66
C SER A 51 6.94 -6.27 1.63
N ALA A 52 6.66 -6.94 2.74
CA ALA A 52 5.74 -6.45 3.76
C ALA A 52 6.24 -5.13 4.40
N GLU A 53 7.54 -4.99 4.64
CA GLU A 53 8.14 -3.75 5.14
C GLU A 53 8.02 -2.60 4.15
N LEU A 54 8.37 -2.82 2.88
CA LEU A 54 8.29 -1.80 1.83
C LEU A 54 6.84 -1.34 1.57
N VAL A 55 5.88 -2.27 1.52
CA VAL A 55 4.45 -1.94 1.41
C VAL A 55 3.98 -1.17 2.66
N GLY A 56 4.50 -1.51 3.83
CA GLY A 56 4.30 -0.76 5.07
C GLY A 56 4.76 0.70 4.95
N HIS A 57 5.97 0.92 4.44
CA HIS A 57 6.53 2.24 4.17
C HIS A 57 5.73 3.01 3.13
N LEU A 58 5.31 2.38 2.03
CA LEU A 58 4.44 3.00 1.02
C LEU A 58 3.14 3.51 1.65
N ARG A 59 2.46 2.66 2.41
CA ARG A 59 1.20 3.02 3.07
C ARG A 59 1.40 4.16 4.06
N GLY A 60 2.51 4.16 4.80
CA GLY A 60 2.90 5.24 5.72
C GLY A 60 3.14 6.56 4.99
N GLY A 61 3.96 6.54 3.94
CA GLY A 61 4.31 7.72 3.14
C GLY A 61 3.08 8.37 2.47
N ILE A 62 2.19 7.55 1.87
CA ILE A 62 0.94 8.05 1.29
C ILE A 62 0.06 8.73 2.33
N ARG A 63 -0.07 8.12 3.52
CA ARG A 63 -0.86 8.70 4.61
C ARG A 63 -0.26 10.01 5.12
N ASN A 64 1.06 10.07 5.26
CA ASN A 64 1.78 11.27 5.68
C ASN A 64 1.55 12.42 4.68
N LEU A 65 1.76 12.17 3.39
CA LEU A 65 1.52 13.14 2.32
C LEU A 65 0.06 13.60 2.25
N ALA A 66 -0.89 12.67 2.34
CA ALA A 66 -2.31 13.00 2.36
C ALA A 66 -2.71 13.87 3.56
N SER A 67 -2.10 13.65 4.72
CA SER A 67 -2.39 14.42 5.94
C SER A 67 -1.87 15.86 5.89
N ARG A 68 -0.82 16.11 5.11
CA ARG A 68 -0.18 17.43 4.98
C ARG A 68 -0.86 18.32 3.92
N GLY A 69 -1.72 17.75 3.07
CA GLY A 69 -2.45 18.50 2.05
C GLY A 69 -1.56 19.13 0.97
N GLU A 70 -0.37 18.56 0.77
CA GLU A 70 0.65 19.08 -0.15
C GLU A 70 0.12 19.13 -1.60
N LYS A 71 0.40 20.24 -2.28
CA LYS A 71 0.07 20.41 -3.71
C LYS A 71 1.18 19.81 -4.54
N ILE A 72 1.06 18.52 -4.79
CA ILE A 72 1.96 17.78 -5.66
C ILE A 72 1.56 18.01 -7.11
N ASP A 73 2.55 18.09 -8.00
CA ASP A 73 2.29 18.18 -9.43
C ASP A 73 1.41 17.02 -9.92
N SER A 74 0.44 17.34 -10.77
CA SER A 74 -0.55 16.36 -11.21
C SER A 74 0.09 15.26 -12.06
N ALA A 75 1.12 15.57 -12.86
CA ALA A 75 1.76 14.59 -13.72
C ALA A 75 2.63 13.63 -12.90
N GLU A 76 3.35 14.13 -11.89
CA GLU A 76 4.09 13.27 -10.96
C GLU A 76 3.17 12.35 -10.17
N ARG A 77 2.03 12.87 -9.71
CA ARG A 77 1.03 12.08 -8.99
C ARG A 77 0.45 10.97 -9.87
N GLU A 78 0.10 11.28 -11.11
CA GLU A 78 -0.33 10.28 -12.10
C GLU A 78 0.74 9.20 -12.32
N GLN A 79 2.02 9.59 -12.43
CA GLN A 79 3.12 8.65 -12.64
C GLN A 79 3.29 7.70 -11.45
N LEU A 80 3.19 8.20 -10.21
CA LEU A 80 3.24 7.36 -9.02
C LEU A 80 2.03 6.40 -8.96
N LEU A 81 0.82 6.89 -9.27
CA LEU A 81 -0.37 6.05 -9.33
C LEU A 81 -0.25 4.93 -10.38
N ALA A 82 0.34 5.24 -11.54
CA ALA A 82 0.61 4.23 -12.56
C ALA A 82 1.57 3.14 -12.04
N ARG A 83 2.67 3.53 -11.38
CA ARG A 83 3.61 2.58 -10.73
C ARG A 83 2.92 1.74 -9.66
N MET A 84 2.11 2.35 -8.80
CA MET A 84 1.36 1.62 -7.77
C MET A 84 0.37 0.60 -8.36
N ARG A 85 -0.26 0.90 -9.50
CA ARG A 85 -1.10 -0.07 -10.21
C ARG A 85 -0.29 -1.27 -10.70
N VAL A 86 0.92 -1.03 -11.21
CA VAL A 86 1.85 -2.11 -11.60
C VAL A 86 2.21 -2.97 -10.38
N LEU A 87 2.56 -2.34 -9.26
CA LEU A 87 2.86 -3.06 -8.02
C LEU A 87 1.68 -3.94 -7.57
N LEU A 88 0.46 -3.39 -7.54
CA LEU A 88 -0.74 -4.13 -7.18
C LEU A 88 -0.97 -5.35 -8.08
N GLN A 89 -0.76 -5.19 -9.39
CA GLN A 89 -0.89 -6.28 -10.34
C GLN A 89 0.15 -7.38 -10.11
N LEU A 90 1.39 -7.03 -9.79
CA LEU A 90 2.44 -7.99 -9.48
C LEU A 90 2.15 -8.74 -8.17
N GLU A 91 1.72 -8.04 -7.13
CA GLU A 91 1.34 -8.65 -5.85
C GLU A 91 0.16 -9.61 -6.00
N GLU A 92 -0.85 -9.26 -6.81
CA GLU A 92 -1.98 -10.15 -7.11
C GLU A 92 -1.51 -11.43 -7.83
N GLN A 93 -0.61 -11.31 -8.79
CA GLN A 93 -0.02 -12.46 -9.50
C GLN A 93 0.80 -13.33 -8.54
N ASN A 94 1.64 -12.73 -7.71
CA ASN A 94 2.47 -13.44 -6.73
C ASN A 94 1.60 -14.19 -5.71
N HIS A 95 0.52 -13.55 -5.23
CA HIS A 95 -0.45 -14.20 -4.35
C HIS A 95 -1.16 -15.38 -5.01
N ALA A 96 -1.57 -15.25 -6.28
CA ALA A 96 -2.16 -16.37 -7.00
C ALA A 96 -1.18 -17.55 -7.14
N GLN A 97 0.10 -17.27 -7.40
CA GLN A 97 1.16 -18.29 -7.49
C GLN A 97 1.48 -18.93 -6.12
N LEU A 98 1.45 -18.16 -5.04
CA LEU A 98 1.61 -18.69 -3.68
C LEU A 98 0.42 -19.57 -3.29
N GLY A 99 -0.80 -19.14 -3.62
CA GLY A 99 -2.03 -19.90 -3.40
C GLY A 99 -2.06 -21.21 -4.17
N SER A 100 -1.63 -21.24 -5.43
CA SER A 100 -1.56 -22.47 -6.23
C SER A 100 -0.53 -23.48 -5.70
N LYS A 101 0.46 -23.01 -4.94
CA LYS A 101 1.47 -23.85 -4.26
C LYS A 101 1.09 -24.25 -2.84
N GLY A 102 -0.13 -23.93 -2.39
CA GLY A 102 -0.62 -24.27 -1.05
C GLY A 102 -0.14 -23.34 0.06
N VAL A 103 0.54 -22.24 -0.27
CA VAL A 103 0.89 -21.19 0.71
C VAL A 103 -0.33 -20.30 0.90
N ARG A 104 -1.01 -20.47 2.03
CA ARG A 104 -2.14 -19.60 2.43
C ARG A 104 -1.60 -18.30 3.00
N LEU A 105 -1.51 -17.28 2.17
CA LEU A 105 -1.33 -15.90 2.63
C LEU A 105 -2.65 -15.30 3.08
N ASN A 106 -2.64 -14.55 4.18
CA ASN A 106 -3.75 -13.67 4.55
C ASN A 106 -3.90 -12.66 3.42
N THR A 107 -4.91 -12.85 2.56
CA THR A 107 -5.13 -12.02 1.40
C THR A 107 -5.37 -10.57 1.84
N PRO A 108 -4.69 -9.57 1.25
CA PRO A 108 -4.99 -8.17 1.50
C PRO A 108 -6.42 -7.93 1.02
N GLN A 109 -7.32 -7.66 1.96
CA GLN A 109 -8.67 -7.25 1.64
C GLN A 109 -8.59 -5.98 0.79
N SER A 110 -9.11 -6.07 -0.43
CA SER A 110 -9.32 -4.91 -1.29
C SER A 110 -10.09 -3.86 -0.48
N TYR A 111 -9.49 -2.68 -0.33
CA TYR A 111 -10.10 -1.56 0.38
C TYR A 111 -11.39 -1.16 -0.35
N ARG A 112 -12.52 -1.71 0.07
CA ARG A 112 -13.84 -1.20 -0.30
C ARG A 112 -14.04 0.10 0.47
N TYR A 113 -13.80 1.21 -0.20
CA TYR A 113 -14.29 2.50 0.27
C TYR A 113 -15.81 2.39 0.46
N ASN A 114 -16.26 2.37 1.71
CA ASN A 114 -17.68 2.29 2.05
C ASN A 114 -18.12 3.67 2.57
N PRO A 115 -18.72 4.53 1.73
CA PRO A 115 -19.18 5.85 2.15
C PRO A 115 -20.34 5.80 3.16
N GLY A 116 -20.92 4.62 3.42
CA GLY A 116 -22.09 4.44 4.27
C GLY A 116 -21.84 4.45 5.79
N SER A 117 -20.59 4.42 6.27
CA SER A 117 -20.29 4.23 7.70
C SER A 117 -20.59 5.45 8.58
N ARG A 118 -20.87 6.62 8.00
CA ARG A 118 -21.24 7.84 8.75
C ARG A 118 -22.74 7.95 9.07
N ALA A 119 -23.60 7.08 8.53
CA ALA A 119 -25.05 7.26 8.64
C ALA A 119 -25.73 6.55 9.84
N ARG A 120 -25.00 5.77 10.65
CA ARG A 120 -25.62 4.90 11.68
C ARG A 120 -25.40 5.29 13.15
N GLN A 121 -24.83 6.46 13.44
CA GLN A 121 -24.64 6.91 14.83
C GLN A 121 -25.81 7.74 15.42
N ASN A 122 -26.83 8.09 14.63
CA ASN A 122 -27.97 8.89 15.10
C ASN A 122 -29.28 8.10 15.14
N ARG A 123 -29.34 7.00 15.91
CA ARG A 123 -30.62 6.40 16.28
C ARG A 123 -30.80 6.52 17.80
N PRO A 124 -31.69 7.39 18.31
CA PRO A 124 -31.97 7.44 19.74
C PRO A 124 -32.61 6.12 20.17
N ALA A 125 -32.18 5.62 21.34
CA ALA A 125 -32.66 4.40 21.96
C ALA A 125 -34.17 4.51 22.29
N PRO A 126 -34.94 3.41 22.17
CA PRO A 126 -36.33 3.40 22.63
C PRO A 126 -36.36 3.48 24.16
N THR A 127 -37.04 4.50 24.68
CA THR A 127 -37.28 4.69 26.11
C THR A 127 -38.14 3.54 26.62
N GLU A 128 -37.58 2.70 27.49
CA GLU A 128 -38.34 1.67 28.20
C GLU A 128 -39.43 2.30 29.06
N SER A 129 -40.59 1.65 28.98
CA SER A 129 -41.84 2.02 29.62
C SER A 129 -41.75 1.72 31.12
N ASN A 130 -41.95 2.75 31.94
CA ASN A 130 -41.88 2.68 33.39
C ASN A 130 -43.11 1.93 33.93
N ARG A 131 -42.87 0.73 34.50
CA ARG A 131 -43.78 0.07 35.45
C ARG A 131 -43.28 0.41 36.85
N ILE A 132 -44.04 1.20 37.62
CA ILE A 132 -44.66 0.91 38.94
C ILE A 132 -45.77 1.94 39.13
#